data_AF-A0A536Q2V8-F1
#
_entry.id   AF-A0A536Q2V8-F1
#
_cell.length_a   1.000
_cell.length_b   1.000
_cell.length_c   1.000
_cell.angle_alpha   90.00
_cell.angle_beta   90.00
_cell.angle_gamma   90.00
#
_symmetry.space_group_name_H-M   'P 1'
#
loop_
_entity.id
_entity.type
_entity.pdbx_description
1 polymer ?
#
loop_
_entity_poly.entity_id
_entity_poly.type
_entity_poly.pdbx_seq_one_letter_code
_entity_poly.pdbx_strand_id
1 'polypeptide(L)' 'MSQPRELDDLLADLETTMGKLADGTAPLDDLVAAHQRAVRLLADAQARLAELRARADETSKLLTG' A
#
# COMPACT_ATOMS: atom_id res chain seq x y z
N MET A 1 14.87 8.65 12.38
CA MET A 1 13.46 8.24 12.35
C MET A 1 13.03 8.29 10.90
N SER A 2 12.72 7.16 10.26
CA SER A 2 12.22 7.16 8.88
C SER A 2 10.81 7.73 8.86
N GLN A 3 10.53 8.71 8.01
CA GLN A 3 9.17 9.23 7.84
C GLN A 3 8.26 8.09 7.34
N PRO A 4 7.02 7.98 7.85
CA PRO A 4 6.07 6.99 7.34
C PRO A 4 5.84 7.25 5.85
N ARG A 5 5.86 6.19 5.04
CA ARG A 5 5.60 6.29 3.59
C ARG A 5 4.20 6.84 3.35
N GLU A 6 4.07 7.73 2.37
CA GLU A 6 2.75 8.24 2.01
C GLU A 6 1.94 7.17 1.27
N LEU A 7 0.62 7.30 1.32
CA LEU A 7 -0.29 6.32 0.71
C LEU A 7 -0.04 6.22 -0.81
N ASP A 8 0.17 7.36 -1.47
CA ASP A 8 0.40 7.40 -2.92
C ASP A 8 1.68 6.66 -3.32
N ASP A 9 2.75 6.78 -2.53
CA ASP A 9 4.00 6.04 -2.77
C ASP A 9 3.79 4.53 -2.65
N LEU A 10 3.03 4.09 -1.63
CA LEU A 10 2.70 2.68 -1.42
C LEU A 10 1.88 2.11 -2.59
N LEU A 11 0.93 2.90 -3.10
CA LEU A 11 0.09 2.50 -4.23
C LEU A 11 0.88 2.46 -5.55
N ALA A 12 1.76 3.43 -5.81
CA ALA A 12 2.62 3.45 -6.99
C ALA A 12 3.59 2.26 -7.03
N ASP A 13 4.18 1.93 -5.88
CA ASP A 13 5.03 0.74 -5.73
C ASP A 13 4.23 -0.55 -5.94
N LEU A 14 3.00 -0.61 -5.44
CA LEU A 14 2.12 -1.76 -5.59
C LEU A 14 1.74 -1.96 -7.07
N GLU A 15 1.32 -0.89 -7.75
CA GLU A 15 0.98 -0.91 -9.17
C GLU A 15 2.17 -1.37 -10.02
N THR A 16 3.35 -0.84 -9.77
CA THR A 16 4.59 -1.26 -10.44
C THR A 16 4.86 -2.76 -10.22
N THR A 17 4.66 -3.24 -9.00
CA THR A 17 4.89 -4.66 -8.66
C THR A 17 3.86 -5.56 -9.31
N MET A 18 2.59 -5.14 -9.36
CA MET A 18 1.51 -5.84 -10.06
C MET A 18 1.73 -5.87 -11.58
N GLY A 19 2.30 -4.81 -12.17
CA GLY A 19 2.67 -4.79 -13.59
C GLY A 19 3.68 -5.89 -13.94
N LYS A 20 4.69 -6.12 -13.08
CA LYS A 20 5.65 -7.22 -13.26
C LYS A 20 5.01 -8.60 -13.18
N LEU A 21 4.05 -8.77 -12.27
CA LEU A 21 3.28 -10.02 -12.14
C LEU A 21 2.40 -10.27 -13.35
N ALA A 22 1.74 -9.22 -13.86
CA ALA A 22 0.83 -9.30 -14.99
C ALA A 22 1.56 -9.57 -16.32
N ASP A 23 2.78 -9.06 -16.48
CA ASP A 23 3.63 -9.34 -17.63
C ASP A 23 3.96 -10.84 -17.71
N GLY A 24 4.23 -11.50 -16.58
CA GLY A 24 4.32 -12.96 -16.47
C GLY A 24 5.47 -13.61 -17.24
N THR A 25 6.37 -12.81 -17.84
CA THR A 25 7.51 -13.29 -18.62
C THR A 25 8.75 -13.58 -17.76
N ALA A 26 8.75 -13.12 -16.51
CA ALA A 26 9.84 -13.32 -15.57
C ALA A 26 9.91 -14.78 -15.07
N PRO A 27 11.10 -15.25 -14.65
CA PRO A 27 11.26 -16.53 -13.96
C PRO A 27 10.32 -16.68 -12.76
N LEU A 28 9.91 -17.91 -12.45
CA LEU A 28 8.97 -18.19 -11.37
C LEU A 28 9.40 -17.60 -10.03
N ASP A 29 10.69 -17.70 -9.68
CA ASP A 29 11.22 -17.16 -8.43
C ASP A 29 11.07 -15.63 -8.35
N ASP A 30 11.26 -14.93 -9.46
CA ASP A 30 11.07 -13.48 -9.54
C ASP A 30 9.60 -13.10 -9.43
N LEU A 31 8.70 -13.87 -10.05
CA LEU A 31 7.25 -13.70 -9.90
C LEU A 31 6.79 -13.95 -8.46
N VAL A 32 7.32 -14.99 -7.79
CA VAL A 32 7.03 -15.26 -6.37
C VAL A 32 7.52 -14.11 -5.50
N ALA A 33 8.74 -13.60 -5.73
CA ALA A 33 9.28 -12.47 -5.01
C ALA A 33 8.45 -11.19 -5.22
N ALA A 34 8.01 -10.93 -6.45
CA ALA A 34 7.10 -9.83 -6.78
C ALA A 34 5.75 -9.99 -6.07
N HIS A 35 5.18 -11.20 -6.03
CA HIS A 35 3.93 -11.47 -5.33
C HIS A 35 4.05 -11.21 -3.83
N GLN A 36 5.10 -11.72 -3.19
CA GLN A 36 5.36 -11.47 -1.78
C GLN A 36 5.55 -9.97 -1.48
N ARG A 37 6.21 -9.24 -2.39
CA ARG A 37 6.34 -7.77 -2.28
C ARG A 37 4.98 -7.09 -2.40
N ALA A 38 4.15 -7.48 -3.36
CA ALA A 38 2.81 -6.92 -3.55
C ALA A 38 1.92 -7.12 -2.30
N VAL A 39 1.96 -8.31 -1.68
CA VAL A 39 1.23 -8.59 -0.44
C VAL A 39 1.66 -7.67 0.70
N ARG A 40 2.96 -7.42 0.87
CA ARG A 40 3.46 -6.49 1.90
C ARG A 40 3.03 -5.05 1.63
N LEU A 41 3.16 -4.58 0.38
CA LEU A 41 2.75 -3.23 -0.01
C LEU A 41 1.25 -3.01 0.18
N LEU A 42 0.43 -4.02 -0.13
CA LEU A 42 -1.01 -3.97 0.10
C LEU A 42 -1.34 -3.84 1.59
N ALA A 43 -0.69 -4.63 2.46
CA ALA A 43 -0.89 -4.54 3.90
C ALA A 43 -0.49 -3.16 4.45
N ASP A 44 0.64 -2.61 4.00
CA ASP A 44 1.09 -1.27 4.38
C ASP A 44 0.09 -0.19 3.93
N ALA A 45 -0.39 -0.25 2.69
CA ALA A 45 -1.37 0.69 2.15
C ALA A 45 -2.70 0.62 2.91
N GLN A 46 -3.17 -0.59 3.24
CA GLN A 46 -4.38 -0.80 4.04
C GLN A 46 -4.23 -0.19 5.45
N ALA A 47 -3.08 -0.38 6.10
CA ALA A 47 -2.80 0.21 7.40
C ALA A 47 -2.80 1.74 7.36
N ARG A 48 -2.16 2.34 6.35
CA ARG A 48 -2.14 3.80 6.16
C ARG A 48 -3.54 4.36 5.88
N LEU A 49 -4.33 3.67 5.06
CA LEU A 49 -5.70 4.08 4.78
C LEU A 49 -6.59 4.00 6.03
N ALA A 50 -6.43 2.97 6.86
CA ALA A 50 -7.13 2.86 8.14
C ALA A 50 -6.76 4.02 9.09
N GLU A 51 -5.48 4.40 9.16
CA GLU A 51 -5.01 5.54 9.95
C GLU A 51 -5.63 6.87 9.47
N LEU A 52 -5.60 7.13 8.16
CA LEU A 52 -6.18 8.33 7.56
C LEU A 52 -7.69 8.41 7.82
N ARG A 53 -8.39 7.28 7.71
CA ARG A 53 -9.82 7.19 8.03
C ARG A 53 -10.10 7.50 9.50
N ALA A 54 -9.32 6.92 10.42
CA ALA A 54 -9.49 7.17 11.85
C ALA A 54 -9.33 8.67 12.19
N ARG A 55 -8.35 9.35 11.56
CA ARG A 55 -8.14 10.80 11.71
C ARG A 55 -9.29 11.62 11.14
N ALA A 56 -9.82 11.23 9.99
CA ALA A 56 -10.98 11.88 9.39
C ALA A 56 -12.22 11.73 10.28
N ASP A 57 -12.46 10.54 10.82
CA ASP A 57 -13.57 10.27 11.74
C ASP A 57 -13.45 11.07 13.05
N GLU A 58 -12.24 11.16 13.62
CA GLU A 58 -11.96 12.01 14.79
C GLU A 58 -12.22 13.49 14.49
N THR A 59 -11.72 13.98 13.35
CA THR A 59 -11.92 15.37 12.93
C THR A 59 -13.42 15.67 12.73
N SER A 60 -14.17 14.75 12.11
CA SER A 60 -15.61 14.91 11.92
C SER A 60 -16.33 15.05 13.26
N LYS A 61 -15.98 14.23 14.26
CA LYS A 61 -16.58 14.31 15.60
C LYS A 61 -16.30 15.65 16.28
N LEU A 62 -15.09 16.21 16.11
CA LEU A 62 -14.72 17.52 16.65
C LEU A 62 -15.48 18.67 15.98
N LEU A 63 -15.87 18.53 14.71
CA LEU A 63 -16.60 19.56 13.96
C LEU A 63 -18.12 19.50 14.16
N THR A 64 -18.67 18.33 14.49
CA THR A 64 -20.11 18.14 14.72
C THR A 64 -20.50 18.09 16.20
N GLY A 65 -19.52 18.01 17.10
CA GLY A 65 -19.68 17.89 18.55
C GLY A 65 -19.79 19.23 19.28
#